data_AF-A0A269WBC5-F1
#
_entry.id   AF-A0A269WBC5-F1
#
_cell.length_a   1.000
_cell.length_b   1.000
_cell.length_c   1.000
_cell.angle_alpha   90.00
_cell.angle_beta   90.00
_cell.angle_gamma   90.00
#
_symmetry.space_group_name_H-M   'P 1'
#
loop_
_entity.id
_entity.type
_entity.pdbx_description
1 polymer ?
#
loop_
_entity_poly.entity_id
_entity_poly.type
_entity_poly.pdbx_seq_one_letter_code
_entity_poly.pdbx_strand_id
1 'polypeptide(L)'
;MNKPQSTGPIFKSFPTEQELAALVSPEGGDSSDPRSIHYTRVHQIPVILWRRVFFQIAIPLLVCAFLFWFLYEWTYSVQPQNAGGLAGIATLICLLLYAGARAKAILIWLVQVYQRYAPVEVRNRCRFEPSCSVYMIQALEKYGVLKGLYRGSKRLRRCNASGGGYDYLP
;
A
#
# COMPACT_ATOMS: atom_id res chain seq x y z
N MET A 1 -76.95 5.17 36.62
CA MET A 1 -76.38 6.38 35.99
C MET A 1 -74.86 6.31 36.14
N ASN A 2 -74.17 5.79 35.12
CA ASN A 2 -72.71 5.72 35.09
C ASN A 2 -72.14 7.02 34.52
N LYS A 3 -71.18 7.63 35.24
CA LYS A 3 -70.48 8.86 34.86
C LYS A 3 -69.62 8.64 33.59
N PRO A 4 -69.46 9.65 32.72
CA PRO A 4 -68.76 9.50 31.44
C PRO A 4 -67.23 9.53 31.57
N GLN A 5 -66.58 8.89 30.59
CA GLN A 5 -65.14 8.79 30.37
C GLN A 5 -64.51 10.18 30.13
N SER A 6 -63.42 10.49 30.84
CA SER A 6 -62.59 11.67 30.55
C SER A 6 -61.49 11.30 29.55
N THR A 7 -61.66 11.70 28.29
CA THR A 7 -60.59 11.72 27.30
C THR A 7 -59.63 12.86 27.65
N GLY A 8 -58.51 12.55 28.29
CA GLY A 8 -57.39 13.47 28.46
C GLY A 8 -56.63 13.66 27.14
N PRO A 9 -56.04 14.84 26.88
CA PRO A 9 -55.21 15.06 25.70
C PRO A 9 -53.91 14.26 25.81
N ILE A 10 -53.62 13.43 24.80
CA ILE A 10 -52.34 12.73 24.66
C ILE A 10 -51.29 13.76 24.23
N PHE A 11 -50.80 14.53 25.19
CA PHE A 11 -49.60 15.34 25.03
C PHE A 11 -48.42 14.36 25.08
N LYS A 12 -47.99 13.85 23.92
CA LYS A 12 -46.74 13.09 23.84
C LYS A 12 -45.64 14.02 24.35
N SER A 13 -45.05 13.67 25.48
CA SER A 13 -43.87 14.34 26.02
C SER A 13 -42.83 14.46 24.93
N PHE A 14 -42.23 15.64 24.80
CA PHE A 14 -41.08 15.83 23.90
C PHE A 14 -40.00 14.81 24.29
N PRO A 15 -39.45 14.06 23.32
CA PRO A 15 -38.44 13.05 23.60
C PRO A 15 -37.25 13.71 24.28
N THR A 16 -36.70 13.02 25.27
CA THR A 16 -35.52 13.46 26.03
C THR A 16 -34.31 13.64 25.10
N GLU A 17 -33.30 14.45 25.48
CA GLU A 17 -32.07 14.56 24.68
C GLU A 17 -31.41 13.19 24.40
N GLN A 18 -31.59 12.22 25.29
CA GLN A 18 -31.13 10.84 25.08
C GLN A 18 -31.95 10.09 24.01
N GLU A 19 -33.27 10.27 23.96
CA GLU A 19 -34.11 9.73 22.89
C GLU A 19 -33.87 10.45 21.56
N LEU A 20 -33.62 11.77 21.59
CA LEU A 20 -33.23 12.54 20.42
C LEU A 20 -31.85 12.10 19.90
N ALA A 21 -30.90 11.83 20.81
CA ALA A 21 -29.59 11.26 20.46
C ALA A 21 -29.70 9.83 19.90
N ALA A 22 -30.65 9.02 20.37
CA ALA A 22 -30.94 7.70 19.81
C ALA A 22 -31.59 7.76 18.42
N LEU A 23 -32.41 8.79 18.15
CA LEU A 23 -33.01 9.05 16.83
C LEU A 23 -32.03 9.72 15.84
N VAL A 24 -31.04 10.46 16.34
CA VAL A 24 -29.93 11.04 15.57
C VAL A 24 -28.77 10.04 15.43
N SER A 25 -28.77 8.96 16.19
CA SER A 25 -27.85 7.85 15.99
C SER A 25 -28.20 7.24 14.64
N PRO A 26 -27.39 7.47 13.58
CA PRO A 26 -27.73 6.98 12.26
C PRO A 26 -27.84 5.47 12.37
N GLU A 27 -28.98 4.92 12.00
CA GLU A 27 -29.12 3.48 11.88
C GLU A 27 -27.98 2.95 10.98
N GLY A 28 -27.15 2.08 11.55
CA GLY A 28 -26.59 0.96 10.79
C GLY A 28 -25.22 1.14 10.14
N GLY A 29 -24.30 1.91 10.72
CA GLY A 29 -22.89 1.84 10.32
C GLY A 29 -21.97 1.61 11.50
N ASP A 30 -21.61 0.35 11.75
CA ASP A 30 -20.58 0.00 12.72
C ASP A 30 -19.26 0.68 12.33
N SER A 31 -18.80 1.62 13.16
CA SER A 31 -17.52 2.32 12.96
C SER A 31 -16.31 1.38 12.96
N SER A 32 -16.49 0.13 13.42
CA SER A 32 -15.48 -0.92 13.35
C SER A 32 -15.48 -1.67 12.02
N ASP A 33 -16.59 -1.72 11.26
CA ASP A 33 -16.59 -2.37 9.95
C ASP A 33 -15.89 -1.48 8.90
N PRO A 34 -14.76 -1.92 8.30
CA PRO A 34 -14.06 -1.16 7.25
C PRO A 34 -14.85 -0.97 5.95
N ARG A 35 -16.06 -1.55 5.86
CA ARG A 35 -17.03 -1.31 4.78
C ARG A 35 -17.99 -0.15 5.09
N SER A 36 -18.09 0.29 6.35
CA SER A 36 -19.03 1.33 6.74
C SER A 36 -18.56 2.72 6.31
N ILE A 37 -19.51 3.62 6.05
CA ILE A 37 -19.21 5.02 5.69
C ILE A 37 -18.61 5.80 6.87
N HIS A 38 -18.85 5.33 8.10
CA HIS A 38 -18.37 5.95 9.34
C HIS A 38 -16.99 5.41 9.77
N TYR A 39 -16.43 4.45 9.04
CA TYR A 39 -15.12 3.88 9.33
C TYR A 39 -14.01 4.93 9.16
N THR A 40 -13.28 5.19 10.24
CA THR A 40 -12.12 6.09 10.21
C THR A 40 -10.83 5.30 10.12
N ARG A 41 -10.17 5.34 8.96
CA ARG A 41 -8.88 4.67 8.75
C ARG A 41 -7.71 5.46 9.34
N VAL A 42 -6.85 4.76 10.08
CA VAL A 42 -5.54 5.28 10.48
C VAL A 42 -4.55 5.16 9.32
N HIS A 43 -4.15 6.30 8.77
CA HIS A 43 -3.24 6.36 7.63
C HIS A 43 -1.78 6.31 8.09
N GLN A 44 -1.09 5.22 7.81
CA GLN A 44 0.35 5.15 8.00
C GLN A 44 1.04 6.00 6.92
N ILE A 45 1.74 7.07 7.33
CA ILE A 45 2.54 7.92 6.43
C ILE A 45 4.01 7.56 6.65
N PRO A 46 4.63 6.73 5.79
CA PRO A 46 6.00 6.30 5.99
C PRO A 46 6.98 7.47 5.81
N VAL A 47 8.00 7.54 6.65
CA VAL A 47 9.13 8.46 6.48
C VAL A 47 10.11 7.89 5.45
N ILE A 48 10.00 8.37 4.21
CA ILE A 48 10.90 7.94 3.12
C ILE A 48 12.28 8.56 3.34
N LEU A 49 13.26 7.71 3.66
CA LEU A 49 14.65 8.12 3.82
C LEU A 49 15.37 8.14 2.47
N TRP A 50 15.17 9.22 1.71
CA TRP A 50 15.70 9.40 0.34
C TRP A 50 17.20 9.14 0.21
N ARG A 51 17.97 9.49 1.24
CA ARG A 51 19.41 9.22 1.31
C ARG A 51 19.72 7.72 1.10
N ARG A 52 18.95 6.82 1.72
CA ARG A 52 19.17 5.37 1.61
C ARG A 52 18.88 4.86 0.21
N VAL A 53 17.86 5.40 -0.45
CA VAL A 53 17.44 5.02 -1.81
C VAL A 53 18.46 5.53 -2.81
N PHE A 54 18.87 6.80 -2.68
CA PHE A 54 19.89 7.40 -3.52
C PHE A 54 21.18 6.58 -3.49
N PHE A 55 21.69 6.25 -2.31
CA PHE A 55 22.91 5.43 -2.21
C PHE A 55 22.72 4.00 -2.74
N GLN A 56 21.55 3.39 -2.56
CA GLN A 56 21.29 2.06 -3.11
C GLN A 56 21.17 2.03 -4.65
N ILE A 57 20.95 3.17 -5.31
CA ILE A 57 20.92 3.26 -6.77
C ILE A 57 22.24 3.82 -7.32
N ALA A 58 22.81 4.84 -6.69
CA ALA A 58 24.02 5.51 -7.17
C ALA A 58 25.26 4.63 -7.04
N ILE A 59 25.48 3.99 -5.89
CA ILE A 59 26.66 3.13 -5.64
C ILE A 59 26.81 2.02 -6.68
N PRO A 60 25.80 1.16 -6.96
CA PRO A 60 25.94 0.09 -7.94
C PRO A 60 26.16 0.61 -9.37
N LEU A 61 25.54 1.74 -9.75
CA LEU A 61 25.74 2.35 -11.06
C LEU A 61 27.17 2.86 -11.21
N LEU A 62 27.71 3.50 -10.18
CA LEU A 62 29.10 3.97 -10.17
C LEU A 62 30.09 2.80 -10.19
N VAL A 63 29.84 1.75 -9.41
CA VAL A 63 30.69 0.54 -9.40
C VAL A 63 30.64 -0.15 -10.77
N CYS A 64 29.47 -0.31 -11.37
CA CYS A 64 29.35 -0.90 -12.71
C CYS A 64 30.01 -0.03 -13.79
N ALA A 65 29.88 1.30 -13.71
CA ALA A 65 30.55 2.20 -14.65
C ALA A 65 32.08 2.14 -14.52
N PHE A 66 32.59 2.10 -13.28
CA PHE A 66 34.01 1.94 -13.00
C PHE A 66 34.55 0.58 -13.49
N LEU A 67 33.83 -0.51 -13.20
CA LEU A 67 34.20 -1.85 -13.66
C LEU A 67 34.14 -1.95 -15.18
N PHE A 68 33.12 -1.37 -15.81
CA PHE A 68 33.03 -1.34 -17.27
C PHE A 68 34.21 -0.59 -17.89
N TRP A 69 34.53 0.61 -17.38
CA TRP A 69 35.67 1.39 -17.84
C TRP A 69 37.00 0.62 -17.66
N PHE A 70 37.23 0.07 -16.47
CA PHE A 70 38.43 -0.70 -16.17
C PHE A 70 38.56 -1.96 -17.03
N LEU A 71 37.47 -2.72 -17.19
CA LEU A 71 37.47 -3.94 -17.99
C LEU A 71 37.61 -3.65 -19.47
N TYR A 72 37.01 -2.57 -19.97
CA TYR A 72 37.12 -2.15 -21.37
C TYR A 72 38.56 -1.76 -21.70
N GLU A 73 39.21 -0.98 -20.84
CA GLU A 73 40.61 -0.60 -21.00
C GLU A 73 41.52 -1.85 -20.94
N TRP A 74 41.26 -2.75 -19.99
CA TRP A 74 42.02 -3.98 -19.84
C TRP A 74 41.84 -4.93 -21.03
N THR A 75 40.62 -5.16 -21.53
CA THR A 75 40.38 -6.02 -22.70
C THR A 75 40.90 -5.42 -23.99
N TYR A 76 40.89 -4.09 -24.14
CA TYR A 76 41.49 -3.40 -25.28
C TYR A 76 43.00 -3.67 -25.37
N SER A 77 43.69 -3.76 -24.22
CA SER A 77 45.13 -4.04 -24.17
C SER A 77 45.52 -5.48 -24.54
N VAL A 78 44.61 -6.46 -24.39
CA VAL A 78 44.90 -7.89 -24.58
C VAL A 78 44.40 -8.44 -25.93
N GLN A 79 43.21 -8.03 -26.40
CA GLN A 79 42.64 -8.57 -27.65
C GLN A 79 41.62 -7.61 -28.32
N PRO A 80 42.03 -6.82 -29.35
CA PRO A 80 41.23 -5.70 -29.86
C PRO A 80 39.97 -6.11 -30.65
N GLN A 81 39.92 -7.30 -31.27
CA GLN A 81 38.80 -7.67 -32.15
C GLN A 81 37.44 -7.84 -31.45
N ASN A 82 37.37 -8.19 -30.15
CA ASN A 82 36.11 -8.50 -29.45
C ASN A 82 35.96 -7.82 -28.06
N ALA A 83 36.85 -6.90 -27.69
CA ALA A 83 37.01 -6.37 -26.33
C ALA A 83 35.76 -5.68 -25.75
N GLY A 84 34.99 -4.97 -26.59
CA GLY A 84 33.82 -4.21 -26.13
C GLY A 84 32.58 -5.06 -25.83
N GLY A 85 32.41 -6.19 -26.54
CA GLY A 85 31.20 -7.02 -26.43
C GLY A 85 31.10 -7.77 -25.11
N LEU A 86 32.17 -8.47 -24.72
CA LEU A 86 32.22 -9.26 -23.48
C LEU A 86 32.09 -8.41 -22.22
N ALA A 87 32.82 -7.28 -22.16
CA ALA A 87 32.74 -6.34 -21.04
C ALA A 87 31.34 -5.70 -20.91
N GLY A 88 30.72 -5.36 -22.04
CA GLY A 88 29.35 -4.84 -22.07
C GLY A 88 28.31 -5.86 -21.58
N ILE A 89 28.37 -7.10 -22.07
CA ILE A 89 27.46 -8.18 -21.66
C ILE A 89 27.62 -8.47 -20.17
N ALA A 90 28.85 -8.57 -19.66
CA ALA A 90 29.10 -8.81 -18.24
C ALA A 90 28.52 -7.69 -17.36
N THR A 91 28.68 -6.44 -17.76
CA THR A 91 28.14 -5.28 -17.04
C THR A 91 26.61 -5.28 -17.03
N LEU A 92 25.97 -5.58 -18.17
CA LEU A 92 24.52 -5.71 -18.27
C LEU A 92 23.98 -6.84 -17.38
N ILE A 93 24.63 -8.00 -17.38
CA ILE A 93 24.26 -9.12 -16.51
C ILE A 93 24.38 -8.72 -15.03
N CYS A 94 25.48 -8.08 -14.63
CA CYS A 94 25.65 -7.59 -13.26
C CYS A 94 24.55 -6.59 -12.86
N LEU A 95 24.18 -5.66 -13.73
CA LEU A 95 23.09 -4.71 -13.49
C LEU A 95 21.73 -5.41 -13.36
N LEU A 96 21.44 -6.38 -14.23
CA LEU A 96 20.20 -7.16 -14.16
C LEU A 96 20.11 -8.00 -12.88
N LEU A 97 21.20 -8.65 -12.46
CA LEU A 97 21.27 -9.39 -11.21
C LEU A 97 21.10 -8.47 -10.00
N TYR A 98 21.73 -7.29 -10.02
CA TYR A 98 21.58 -6.28 -8.97
C TYR A 98 20.13 -5.79 -8.86
N ALA A 99 19.50 -5.47 -9.99
CA ALA A 99 18.10 -5.07 -10.05
C ALA A 99 17.18 -6.17 -9.52
N GLY A 100 17.42 -7.43 -9.89
CA GLY A 100 16.70 -8.59 -9.37
C GLY A 100 16.83 -8.75 -7.85
N ALA A 101 18.05 -8.62 -7.31
CA ALA A 101 18.31 -8.70 -5.87
C ALA A 101 17.64 -7.56 -5.08
N ARG A 102 17.49 -6.38 -5.69
CA ARG A 102 16.87 -5.21 -5.05
C ARG A 102 15.38 -5.04 -5.37
N ALA A 103 14.79 -5.87 -6.24
CA ALA A 103 13.41 -5.75 -6.68
C ALA A 103 12.40 -5.64 -5.52
N LYS A 104 12.59 -6.41 -4.44
CA LYS A 104 11.74 -6.32 -3.24
C LYS A 104 11.75 -4.93 -2.61
N ALA A 105 12.94 -4.36 -2.41
CA ALA A 105 13.11 -3.05 -1.79
C ALA A 105 12.52 -1.95 -2.68
N ILE A 106 12.72 -2.05 -3.99
CA ILE A 106 12.17 -1.12 -4.98
C ILE A 106 10.64 -1.11 -4.94
N LEU A 107 10.00 -2.29 -4.90
CA LEU A 107 8.54 -2.40 -4.85
C LEU A 107 7.95 -1.87 -3.55
N ILE A 108 8.54 -2.20 -2.40
CA ILE A 108 8.09 -1.65 -1.11
C ILE A 108 8.20 -0.13 -1.12
N TRP A 109 9.32 0.40 -1.62
CA TRP A 109 9.53 1.83 -1.74
C TRP A 109 8.50 2.51 -2.65
N LEU A 110 8.19 1.93 -3.82
CA LEU A 110 7.13 2.42 -4.71
C LEU A 110 5.76 2.49 -4.00
N VAL A 111 5.41 1.49 -3.20
CA VAL A 111 4.16 1.49 -2.43
C VAL A 111 4.20 2.57 -1.34
N GLN A 112 5.33 2.79 -0.68
CA GLN A 112 5.49 3.85 0.33
C GLN A 112 5.42 5.26 -0.27
N VAL A 113 6.01 5.46 -1.46
CA VAL A 113 5.87 6.69 -2.25
C VAL A 113 4.39 6.91 -2.56
N TYR A 114 3.70 5.90 -3.07
CA TYR A 114 2.26 5.97 -3.28
C TYR A 114 1.49 6.35 -2.01
N GLN A 115 1.77 5.75 -0.85
CA GLN A 115 1.11 6.08 0.42
C GLN A 115 1.32 7.54 0.85
N ARG A 116 2.45 8.15 0.50
CA ARG A 116 2.79 9.53 0.86
C ARG A 116 2.16 10.56 -0.08
N TYR A 117 2.16 10.29 -1.39
CA TYR A 117 1.67 11.25 -2.39
C TYR A 117 0.20 11.04 -2.77
N ALA A 118 -0.37 9.86 -2.50
CA ALA A 118 -1.77 9.61 -2.80
C ALA A 118 -2.69 10.43 -1.87
N PRO A 119 -3.73 11.07 -2.42
CA PRO A 119 -4.67 11.85 -1.64
C PRO A 119 -5.47 10.94 -0.68
N VAL A 120 -5.88 11.50 0.46
CA VAL A 120 -6.52 10.75 1.55
C VAL A 120 -7.84 10.12 1.10
N GLU A 121 -8.56 10.77 0.19
CA GLU A 121 -9.83 10.30 -0.38
C GLU A 121 -9.64 9.01 -1.18
N VAL A 122 -8.52 8.86 -1.89
CA VAL A 122 -8.18 7.60 -2.58
C VAL A 122 -7.87 6.51 -1.55
N ARG A 123 -7.15 6.85 -0.49
CA ARG A 123 -6.73 5.89 0.54
C ARG A 123 -7.89 5.44 1.43
N ASN A 124 -8.91 6.29 1.62
CA ASN A 124 -10.15 5.96 2.33
C ASN A 124 -11.04 4.98 1.56
N ARG A 125 -10.99 4.97 0.22
CA ARG A 125 -11.80 4.06 -0.61
C ARG A 125 -11.49 2.58 -0.46
N CYS A 126 -10.36 2.22 0.17
CA CYS A 126 -10.07 0.81 0.42
C CYS A 126 -11.07 0.24 1.45
N ARG A 127 -11.67 -0.92 1.14
CA ARG A 127 -12.75 -1.55 1.93
C ARG A 127 -12.25 -2.62 2.92
N PHE A 128 -10.94 -2.87 2.94
CA PHE A 128 -10.32 -3.91 3.74
C PHE A 128 -9.41 -3.32 4.83
N GLU A 129 -9.30 -4.01 5.96
CA GLU A 129 -8.33 -3.71 7.00
C GLU A 129 -7.37 -4.90 7.22
N PRO A 130 -6.04 -4.70 7.16
CA PRO A 130 -5.34 -3.45 6.88
C PRO A 130 -5.50 -3.06 5.40
N SER A 131 -5.27 -1.78 5.07
CA SER A 131 -5.43 -1.27 3.70
C SER A 131 -4.65 -2.08 2.64
N CYS A 132 -5.10 -2.06 1.38
CA CYS A 132 -4.47 -2.84 0.31
C CYS A 132 -2.97 -2.51 0.12
N SER A 133 -2.55 -1.26 0.36
CA SER A 133 -1.14 -0.85 0.27
C SER A 133 -0.31 -1.40 1.43
N VAL A 134 -0.84 -1.39 2.65
CA VAL A 134 -0.18 -2.01 3.82
C VAL A 134 -0.06 -3.53 3.64
N TYR A 135 -1.13 -4.18 3.20
CA TYR A 135 -1.11 -5.61 2.88
C TYR A 135 -0.12 -5.94 1.76
N MET A 136 0.01 -5.08 0.74
CA MET A 136 1.01 -5.28 -0.32
C MET A 136 2.43 -5.28 0.26
N ILE A 137 2.75 -4.35 1.15
CA ILE A 137 4.06 -4.31 1.83
C ILE A 137 4.28 -5.58 2.65
N GLN A 138 3.32 -5.95 3.50
CA GLN A 138 3.41 -7.17 4.32
C GLN A 138 3.54 -8.45 3.47
N ALA A 139 2.83 -8.52 2.34
CA ALA A 139 2.90 -9.65 1.42
C ALA A 139 4.25 -9.73 0.71
N LEU A 140 4.84 -8.59 0.31
CA LEU A 140 6.19 -8.51 -0.27
C LEU A 140 7.26 -8.89 0.75
N GLU A 141 7.08 -8.53 2.02
CA GLU A 141 7.98 -8.90 3.11
C GLU A 141 7.91 -10.40 3.43
N LYS A 142 6.70 -10.96 3.54
CA LYS A 142 6.48 -12.35 3.93
C LYS A 142 6.73 -13.36 2.81
N TYR A 143 6.34 -13.05 1.56
CA TYR A 143 6.36 -14.01 0.45
C TYR A 143 7.31 -13.65 -0.69
N GLY A 144 8.03 -12.52 -0.59
CA GLY A 144 8.90 -12.02 -1.65
C GLY A 144 8.15 -11.38 -2.81
N VAL A 145 8.87 -11.05 -3.88
CA VAL A 145 8.37 -10.21 -4.99
C VAL A 145 7.21 -10.86 -5.73
N LEU A 146 7.41 -12.07 -6.28
CA LEU A 146 6.43 -12.69 -7.18
C LEU A 146 5.12 -13.04 -6.46
N LYS A 147 5.24 -13.78 -5.35
CA LYS A 147 4.08 -14.24 -4.58
C LYS A 147 3.43 -13.11 -3.79
N GLY A 148 4.22 -12.15 -3.31
CA GLY A 148 3.72 -10.93 -2.67
C GLY A 148 2.88 -10.08 -3.62
N LEU A 149 3.40 -9.80 -4.82
CA LEU A 149 2.66 -9.08 -5.87
C LEU A 149 1.37 -9.82 -6.26
N TYR A 150 1.43 -11.14 -6.48
CA TYR A 150 0.24 -11.91 -6.82
C TYR A 150 -0.86 -11.79 -5.74
N ARG A 151 -0.50 -11.95 -4.46
CA ARG A 151 -1.47 -11.85 -3.35
C ARG A 151 -2.01 -10.44 -3.16
N GLY A 152 -1.13 -9.44 -3.18
CA GLY A 152 -1.52 -8.03 -3.05
C GLY A 152 -2.41 -7.58 -4.21
N SER A 153 -2.05 -7.88 -5.45
CA SER A 153 -2.83 -7.52 -6.64
C SER A 153 -4.16 -8.27 -6.70
N LYS A 154 -4.20 -9.55 -6.31
CA LYS A 154 -5.47 -10.29 -6.18
C LYS A 154 -6.39 -9.62 -5.16
N ARG A 155 -5.87 -9.13 -4.03
CA ARG A 155 -6.66 -8.40 -3.02
C ARG A 155 -7.11 -7.04 -3.53
N LEU A 156 -6.26 -6.30 -4.24
CA LEU A 156 -6.60 -5.00 -4.83
C LEU A 156 -7.77 -5.11 -5.80
N ARG A 157 -7.78 -6.13 -6.68
CA ARG A 157 -8.91 -6.39 -7.59
C ARG A 157 -10.21 -6.67 -6.85
N ARG A 158 -10.18 -7.46 -5.78
CA ARG A 158 -11.36 -7.71 -4.93
C ARG A 158 -11.85 -6.42 -4.27
N CYS A 159 -10.93 -5.57 -3.79
CA CYS A 159 -11.28 -4.30 -3.18
C CYS A 159 -12.04 -3.37 -4.14
N ASN A 160 -11.65 -3.34 -5.42
CA ASN A 160 -12.29 -2.50 -6.43
C ASN A 160 -13.65 -3.05 -6.92
N ALA A 161 -13.80 -4.38 -7.01
CA ALA A 161 -15.03 -4.99 -7.52
C ALA A 161 -16.08 -5.20 -6.43
N SER A 162 -15.81 -6.07 -5.47
CA SER A 162 -16.73 -6.41 -4.38
C SER A 162 -15.97 -7.08 -3.24
N GLY A 163 -16.18 -6.58 -2.02
CA GLY A 163 -15.58 -7.13 -0.82
C GLY A 163 -15.26 -6.08 0.23
N GLY A 164 -14.53 -6.50 1.25
CA GLY A 164 -14.09 -5.67 2.35
C GLY A 164 -14.05 -6.47 3.66
N GLY A 165 -13.79 -5.81 4.77
CA GLY A 165 -13.65 -6.45 6.08
C GLY A 165 -12.19 -6.70 6.45
N TYR A 166 -12.00 -7.49 7.49
CA TYR A 166 -10.67 -7.82 8.01
C TYR A 166 -10.04 -8.97 7.21
N ASP A 167 -8.86 -8.74 6.62
CA ASP A 167 -8.12 -9.74 5.85
C ASP A 167 -6.63 -9.55 6.11
N TYR A 168 -6.15 -10.15 7.20
CA TYR A 168 -4.74 -10.16 7.58
C TYR A 168 -4.04 -11.35 6.92
N LEU A 169 -2.75 -11.18 6.63
CA LEU A 169 -1.92 -12.32 6.26
C LEU A 169 -1.85 -13.29 7.45
N PRO A 170 -1.89 -14.62 7.21
CA PRO A 170 -1.51 -15.59 8.23
C PRO A 170 -0.02 -15.42 8.54
#